data_AF-A0A957L7Y7-F1
#
_entry.id   AF-A0A957L7Y7-F1
#
_cell.length_a   1.000
_cell.length_b   1.000
_cell.length_c   1.000
_cell.angle_alpha   90.00
_cell.angle_beta   90.00
_cell.angle_gamma   90.00
#
_symmetry.space_group_name_H-M   'P 1'
#
loop_
_entity.id
_entity.type
_entity.pdbx_description
1 polymer ?
#
loop_
_entity_poly.entity_id
_entity_poly.type
_entity_poly.pdbx_seq_one_letter_code
_entity_poly.pdbx_strand_id
1 'polypeptide(L)'
;MMHLRWRYLFVFLTVLLVACTTSAPIVAPTAASLAIAPTITLPPPVTPTTPPTIAVETTAPPLDTPVITYTPSPLPVGRAIRPNEIEVSSTPARPTADPANIAVALGTIEWRPPPMSVPVSIHPDDHYWFIRPLPSGTRNYALEWYPYGNDVLIPQYAPYRIHHGLDFPNRDGTQVLAASSGTVVWAGPRPSSRDGVNYYGNTIIIKHDWQWRGQDVYTLYAHTIEMFVQVGDYVQQGQLLAGVGGTGFTSGPHLHFEVRIGENQYYATRNPHLWLAPFEGWGTLAGRFVDSRGEFISGADLVVTPLRVEVDTSIRVQKTYEDRRLIPDELWNENFVVGDLPAGRYRLELSITTTDDGLARSYTNVVDVRPGRTNFVIVQADFVFVPTPTPLPSPTITGTLSISNTNTLNESVGSFVTPTAEPSEQEGD
;
A
#
# COMPACT_ATOMS: atom_id res chain seq x y z
N MET A 1 -50.48 17.77 -26.70
CA MET A 1 -51.91 17.64 -26.33
C MET A 1 -52.13 16.20 -25.89
N MET A 2 -52.16 15.92 -24.58
CA MET A 2 -53.36 16.03 -23.72
C MET A 2 -54.40 14.98 -24.16
N HIS A 3 -54.82 13.97 -23.40
CA HIS A 3 -54.69 13.63 -21.98
C HIS A 3 -54.87 12.11 -21.85
N LEU A 4 -53.91 11.41 -21.26
CA LEU A 4 -54.12 10.05 -20.75
C LEU A 4 -53.73 10.08 -19.27
N ARG A 5 -54.66 10.54 -18.44
CA ARG A 5 -54.53 10.65 -16.99
C ARG A 5 -55.74 10.03 -16.32
N TRP A 6 -55.45 9.34 -15.22
CA TRP A 6 -56.37 8.87 -14.18
C TRP A 6 -57.39 7.81 -14.59
N ARG A 7 -57.17 6.57 -14.11
CA ARG A 7 -58.19 5.66 -13.55
C ARG A 7 -57.62 4.25 -13.25
N TYR A 8 -56.58 4.13 -12.44
CA TYR A 8 -56.19 2.83 -11.83
C TYR A 8 -55.51 3.03 -10.47
N LEU A 9 -56.12 3.85 -9.62
CA LEU A 9 -55.80 3.92 -8.20
C LEU A 9 -57.16 4.00 -7.48
N PHE A 10 -57.37 3.11 -6.51
CA PHE A 10 -58.63 2.73 -5.85
C PHE A 10 -59.23 1.41 -6.34
N VAL A 11 -59.54 0.56 -5.35
CA VAL A 11 -60.10 -0.80 -5.42
C VAL A 11 -59.08 -1.95 -5.51
N PHE A 12 -58.15 -1.99 -4.56
CA PHE A 12 -57.68 -3.23 -3.92
C PHE A 12 -57.38 -2.93 -2.44
N LEU A 13 -58.38 -2.38 -1.76
CA LEU A 13 -58.45 -2.28 -0.30
C LEU A 13 -59.82 -2.83 0.07
N THR A 14 -59.83 -4.09 0.53
CA THR A 14 -60.83 -4.78 1.37
C THR A 14 -60.87 -6.26 0.99
N VAL A 15 -60.46 -7.11 1.94
CA VAL A 15 -60.69 -8.56 2.13
C VAL A 15 -59.36 -9.26 2.47
N LEU A 16 -58.92 -9.06 3.72
CA LEU A 16 -58.38 -10.12 4.57
C LEU A 16 -58.27 -9.61 6.02
N LEU A 17 -59.42 -9.43 6.70
CA LEU A 17 -59.47 -9.05 8.12
C LEU A 17 -60.78 -9.50 8.76
N VAL A 18 -60.90 -10.79 9.08
CA VAL A 18 -61.81 -11.42 10.07
C VAL A 18 -61.22 -12.83 10.30
N ALA A 19 -60.96 -13.41 11.46
CA ALA A 19 -60.98 -13.03 12.86
C ALA A 19 -60.10 -14.07 13.60
N CYS A 20 -59.51 -13.71 14.73
CA CYS A 20 -59.38 -14.64 15.85
C CYS A 20 -59.12 -13.86 17.14
N THR A 21 -60.20 -13.60 17.86
CA THR A 21 -60.22 -13.19 19.26
C THR A 21 -59.90 -14.40 20.14
N THR A 22 -58.72 -14.44 20.74
CA THR A 22 -58.52 -15.11 22.04
C THR A 22 -57.50 -14.31 22.85
N SER A 23 -57.97 -13.82 23.98
CA SER A 23 -57.18 -13.19 25.03
C SER A 23 -56.33 -14.25 25.72
N ALA A 24 -55.01 -14.23 25.51
CA ALA A 24 -54.06 -14.92 26.37
C ALA A 24 -53.58 -13.93 27.46
N PRO A 25 -53.42 -14.37 28.72
CA PRO A 25 -53.02 -13.49 29.81
C PRO A 25 -51.57 -13.02 29.63
N ILE A 26 -51.32 -11.77 30.00
CA ILE A 26 -49.97 -11.21 30.15
C ILE A 26 -49.27 -11.99 31.28
N VAL A 27 -48.36 -12.88 30.91
CA VAL A 27 -47.41 -13.49 31.84
C VAL A 27 -46.35 -12.43 32.11
N ALA A 28 -46.28 -11.93 33.34
CA ALA A 28 -45.18 -11.10 33.80
C ALA A 28 -43.85 -11.85 33.56
N PRO A 29 -42.76 -11.18 33.17
CA PRO A 29 -41.47 -11.84 33.03
C PRO A 29 -41.09 -12.44 34.38
N THR A 30 -41.07 -13.77 34.44
CA THR A 30 -40.51 -14.50 35.56
C THR A 30 -39.06 -14.04 35.69
N ALA A 31 -38.71 -13.49 36.86
CA ALA A 31 -37.33 -13.18 37.18
C ALA A 31 -36.49 -14.45 36.94
N ALA A 32 -35.62 -14.41 35.93
CA ALA A 32 -34.59 -15.41 35.78
C ALA A 32 -33.75 -15.34 37.07
N SER A 33 -33.77 -16.43 37.84
CA SER A 33 -32.85 -16.61 38.96
C SER A 33 -31.45 -16.36 38.44
N LEU A 34 -30.77 -15.36 39.02
CA LEU A 34 -29.33 -15.18 38.84
C LEU A 34 -28.66 -16.52 39.13
N ALA A 35 -28.14 -17.16 38.09
CA ALA A 35 -27.22 -18.27 38.26
C ALA A 35 -26.00 -17.69 38.99
N ILE A 36 -25.78 -18.19 40.21
CA ILE A 36 -24.61 -17.87 41.02
C ILE A 36 -23.38 -18.23 40.17
N ALA A 37 -22.51 -17.25 39.95
CA ALA A 37 -21.22 -17.48 39.28
C ALA A 37 -20.47 -18.59 40.03
N PRO A 38 -19.80 -19.53 39.32
CA PRO A 38 -19.01 -20.55 40.00
C PRO A 38 -17.94 -19.88 40.85
N THR A 39 -17.90 -20.23 42.14
CA THR A 39 -16.82 -19.83 43.05
C THR A 39 -15.52 -20.40 42.51
N ILE A 40 -14.62 -19.51 42.05
CA ILE A 40 -13.24 -19.90 41.74
C ILE A 40 -12.55 -20.18 43.07
N THR A 41 -12.34 -21.45 43.38
CA THR A 41 -11.50 -21.89 44.49
C THR A 41 -10.05 -21.53 44.14
N LEU A 42 -9.49 -20.53 44.82
CA LEU A 42 -8.07 -20.22 44.72
C LEU A 42 -7.26 -21.42 45.26
N PRO A 43 -6.16 -21.82 44.59
CA PRO A 43 -5.27 -22.85 45.13
C PRO A 43 -4.67 -22.39 46.47
N PRO A 44 -4.36 -23.31 47.39
CA PRO A 44 -3.80 -22.98 48.69
C PRO A 44 -2.46 -22.23 48.55
N PRO A 45 -2.11 -21.37 49.51
CA PRO A 45 -0.86 -20.61 49.47
C PRO A 45 0.32 -21.58 49.51
N VAL A 46 1.21 -21.46 48.53
CA VAL A 46 2.46 -22.22 48.47
C VAL A 46 3.41 -21.65 49.52
N THR A 47 3.77 -22.46 50.51
CA THR A 47 4.80 -22.12 51.50
C THR A 47 6.14 -21.86 50.79
N PRO A 48 6.87 -20.78 51.09
CA PRO A 48 8.15 -20.49 50.45
C PRO A 48 9.18 -21.56 50.85
N THR A 49 9.52 -22.45 49.93
CA THR A 49 10.69 -23.32 50.06
C THR A 49 11.95 -22.49 49.80
N THR A 50 12.91 -22.61 50.72
CA THR A 50 14.22 -21.97 50.73
C THR A 50 14.95 -22.16 49.39
N PRO A 51 15.57 -21.12 48.80
CA PRO A 51 16.33 -21.29 47.56
C PRO A 51 17.59 -22.12 47.83
N PRO A 52 17.98 -23.02 46.90
CA PRO A 52 19.23 -23.76 47.06
C PRO A 52 20.42 -22.81 46.98
N THR A 53 21.33 -22.92 47.95
CA THR A 53 22.64 -22.27 47.92
C THR A 53 23.48 -22.89 46.81
N ILE A 54 23.74 -22.13 45.75
CA ILE A 54 24.73 -22.50 44.72
C ILE A 54 26.11 -22.19 45.29
N ALA A 55 26.92 -23.24 45.48
CA ALA A 55 28.34 -23.10 45.74
C ALA A 55 29.03 -22.53 44.49
N VAL A 56 29.81 -21.46 44.67
CA VAL A 56 30.60 -20.85 43.61
C VAL A 56 31.86 -21.69 43.42
N GLU A 57 31.90 -22.50 42.37
CA GLU A 57 33.14 -23.08 41.85
C GLU A 57 33.77 -22.09 40.87
N THR A 58 34.83 -21.40 41.32
CA THR A 58 35.70 -20.58 40.49
C THR A 58 36.67 -21.46 39.71
N THR A 59 36.28 -21.90 38.51
CA THR A 59 37.19 -22.17 37.37
C THR A 59 36.35 -22.33 36.10
N ALA A 60 36.21 -21.26 35.33
CA ALA A 60 35.62 -21.32 33.99
C ALA A 60 36.69 -21.76 32.96
N PRO A 61 36.45 -22.80 32.14
CA PRO A 61 37.24 -23.05 30.94
C PRO A 61 36.94 -21.98 29.86
N PRO A 62 37.86 -21.74 28.90
CA PRO A 62 37.68 -20.72 27.88
C PRO A 62 36.43 -21.00 27.04
N LEU A 63 35.70 -19.92 26.73
CA LEU A 63 34.49 -19.92 25.92
C LEU A 63 34.85 -20.26 24.46
N ASP A 64 34.61 -21.51 24.05
CA ASP A 64 34.59 -21.84 22.63
C ASP A 64 33.42 -21.09 21.99
N THR A 65 33.77 -20.13 21.15
CA THR A 65 32.81 -19.39 20.33
C THR A 65 32.22 -20.39 19.33
N PRO A 66 30.91 -20.68 19.32
CA PRO A 66 30.36 -21.54 18.28
C PRO A 66 30.50 -20.82 16.94
N VAL A 67 31.35 -21.36 16.08
CA VAL A 67 31.38 -21.00 14.66
C VAL A 67 30.04 -21.44 14.08
N ILE A 68 29.12 -20.50 13.90
CA ILE A 68 27.89 -20.74 13.15
C ILE A 68 28.31 -20.99 11.70
N THR A 69 28.41 -22.27 11.36
CA THR A 69 28.62 -22.70 9.99
C THR A 69 27.28 -22.58 9.29
N TYR A 70 27.08 -21.49 8.56
CA TYR A 70 25.96 -21.36 7.63
C TYR A 70 26.08 -22.51 6.63
N THR A 71 25.20 -23.50 6.74
CA THR A 71 25.01 -24.46 5.67
C THR A 71 24.14 -23.74 4.63
N PRO A 72 24.65 -23.42 3.43
CA PRO A 72 23.82 -22.78 2.41
C PRO A 72 22.64 -23.72 2.13
N SER A 73 21.42 -23.21 2.37
CA SER A 73 20.20 -23.88 1.92
C SER A 73 20.32 -24.11 0.41
N PRO A 74 19.98 -25.31 -0.11
CA PRO A 74 20.11 -25.58 -1.54
C PRO A 74 19.31 -24.55 -2.33
N LEU A 75 19.97 -23.93 -3.31
CA LEU A 75 19.33 -23.04 -4.28
C LEU A 75 18.09 -23.75 -4.84
N PRO A 76 16.93 -23.08 -4.96
CA PRO A 76 15.77 -23.68 -5.59
C PRO A 76 16.13 -24.17 -6.99
N VAL A 77 15.73 -25.41 -7.30
CA VAL A 77 15.96 -26.04 -8.59
C VAL A 77 15.01 -25.38 -9.59
N GLY A 78 15.47 -24.30 -10.22
CA GLY A 78 14.73 -23.54 -11.24
C GLY A 78 15.69 -22.66 -12.02
N ARG A 79 15.48 -22.53 -13.33
CA ARG A 79 16.34 -21.71 -14.19
C ARG A 79 16.02 -20.25 -13.90
N ALA A 80 16.80 -19.61 -13.05
CA ALA A 80 16.65 -18.19 -12.73
C ALA A 80 16.50 -17.36 -14.02
N ILE A 81 15.44 -16.55 -14.09
CA ILE A 81 15.21 -15.67 -15.24
C ILE A 81 16.21 -14.52 -15.13
N ARG A 82 17.21 -14.52 -16.01
CA ARG A 82 18.23 -13.46 -16.07
C ARG A 82 17.74 -12.30 -16.97
N PRO A 83 18.19 -11.06 -16.73
CA PRO A 83 17.78 -9.87 -17.49
C PRO A 83 17.91 -9.99 -19.01
N ASN A 84 18.76 -10.88 -19.51
CA ASN A 84 19.09 -11.01 -20.92
C ASN A 84 18.12 -11.92 -21.71
N GLU A 85 17.19 -12.61 -21.04
CA GLU A 85 16.26 -13.56 -21.69
C GLU A 85 14.89 -12.93 -22.03
N ILE A 86 14.73 -11.61 -21.88
CA ILE A 86 13.46 -10.93 -22.13
C ILE A 86 13.65 -9.71 -23.02
N GLU A 87 13.24 -9.81 -24.29
CA GLU A 87 12.99 -8.64 -25.12
C GLU A 87 11.71 -7.95 -24.65
N VAL A 88 11.82 -6.75 -24.08
CA VAL A 88 10.67 -5.85 -23.88
C VAL A 88 10.84 -4.63 -24.77
N SER A 89 9.97 -4.56 -25.76
CA SER A 89 9.77 -3.42 -26.65
C SER A 89 9.01 -2.29 -25.93
N SER A 90 9.41 -1.05 -26.24
CA SER A 90 8.87 0.25 -25.82
C SER A 90 9.24 0.74 -24.40
N THR A 91 10.29 1.55 -24.33
CA THR A 91 10.64 2.40 -23.17
C THR A 91 9.96 3.76 -23.33
N PRO A 92 9.05 4.17 -22.43
CA PRO A 92 8.69 5.58 -22.28
C PRO A 92 9.92 6.38 -21.82
N ALA A 93 9.95 7.68 -22.11
CA ALA A 93 11.01 8.57 -21.65
C ALA A 93 11.14 8.48 -20.11
N ARG A 94 12.27 7.93 -19.65
CA ARG A 94 12.62 7.86 -18.23
C ARG A 94 12.67 9.28 -17.68
N PRO A 95 11.98 9.60 -16.57
CA PRO A 95 12.20 10.88 -15.90
C PRO A 95 13.68 10.93 -15.51
N THR A 96 14.39 11.93 -16.03
CA THR A 96 15.81 12.11 -15.73
C THR A 96 15.94 12.42 -14.24
N ALA A 97 16.28 11.41 -13.44
CA ALA A 97 16.56 11.59 -12.04
C ALA A 97 17.89 12.36 -11.89
N ASP A 98 17.84 13.51 -11.24
CA ASP A 98 19.05 14.19 -10.74
C ASP A 98 19.80 13.22 -9.80
N PRO A 99 21.14 13.03 -9.96
CA PRO A 99 21.96 12.21 -9.06
C PRO A 99 21.80 12.54 -7.56
N ALA A 100 21.32 13.74 -7.19
CA ALA A 100 20.93 14.07 -5.82
C ALA A 100 19.81 13.17 -5.26
N ASN A 101 18.90 12.67 -6.11
CA ASN A 101 17.74 11.87 -5.69
C ASN A 101 18.12 10.44 -5.25
N ILE A 102 19.21 9.88 -5.78
CA ILE A 102 19.74 8.57 -5.36
C ILE A 102 20.32 8.67 -3.94
N ALA A 103 20.95 9.81 -3.62
CA ALA A 103 21.58 10.06 -2.32
C ALA A 103 20.55 10.34 -1.20
N VAL A 104 19.41 10.99 -1.51
CA VAL A 104 18.34 11.23 -0.52
C VAL A 104 17.60 9.94 -0.16
N ALA A 105 17.40 9.05 -1.12
CA ALA A 105 16.70 7.77 -0.90
C ALA A 105 17.56 6.74 -0.10
N LEU A 106 18.87 6.78 -0.29
CA LEU A 106 19.86 5.91 0.37
C LEU A 106 20.54 6.56 1.60
N GLY A 107 19.88 7.52 2.25
CA GLY A 107 20.36 8.09 3.52
C GLY A 107 20.84 7.00 4.49
N THR A 108 21.69 7.35 5.46
CA THR A 108 22.18 6.40 6.48
C THR A 108 21.02 5.56 6.98
N ILE A 109 21.14 4.23 6.90
CA ILE A 109 20.09 3.30 7.36
C ILE A 109 19.77 3.70 8.79
N GLU A 110 18.64 4.38 8.97
CA GLU A 110 18.14 4.72 10.29
C GLU A 110 17.85 3.41 11.00
N TRP A 111 18.42 3.25 12.19
CA TRP A 111 18.18 2.07 12.99
C TRP A 111 16.70 2.04 13.40
N ARG A 112 16.04 0.90 13.17
CA ARG A 112 14.71 0.59 13.69
C ARG A 112 14.82 -0.69 14.53
N PRO A 113 13.96 -0.88 15.55
CA PRO A 113 13.93 -2.14 16.28
C PRO A 113 13.51 -3.30 15.35
N PRO A 114 13.72 -4.56 15.76
CA PRO A 114 13.25 -5.70 14.98
C PRO A 114 11.71 -5.67 14.80
N PRO A 115 11.18 -6.10 13.64
CA PRO A 115 9.75 -6.34 13.47
C PRO A 115 9.25 -7.40 14.45
N MET A 116 8.02 -7.26 14.92
CA MET A 116 7.37 -8.31 15.71
C MET A 116 7.18 -9.59 14.88
N SER A 117 7.12 -10.73 15.55
CA SER A 117 6.82 -12.01 14.91
C SER A 117 5.35 -12.08 14.49
N VAL A 118 5.08 -12.61 13.29
CA VAL A 118 3.73 -12.77 12.75
C VAL A 118 3.18 -14.20 12.92
N PRO A 119 1.85 -14.38 12.94
CA PRO A 119 0.83 -13.33 12.99
C PRO A 119 0.82 -12.63 14.35
N VAL A 120 0.65 -11.30 14.36
CA VAL A 120 0.43 -10.52 15.58
C VAL A 120 -0.94 -9.84 15.51
N SER A 121 -1.73 -9.99 16.57
CA SER A 121 -3.08 -9.41 16.66
C SER A 121 -3.39 -9.10 18.12
N ILE A 122 -2.92 -7.94 18.58
CA ILE A 122 -3.17 -7.48 19.96
C ILE A 122 -4.53 -6.78 20.04
N HIS A 123 -4.96 -6.07 18.99
CA HIS A 123 -6.35 -5.67 18.80
C HIS A 123 -7.14 -6.77 18.08
N PRO A 124 -8.40 -7.05 18.46
CA PRO A 124 -9.21 -8.08 17.79
C PRO A 124 -9.37 -7.89 16.27
N ASP A 125 -9.28 -6.64 15.80
CA ASP A 125 -9.38 -6.28 14.38
C ASP A 125 -8.01 -6.19 13.66
N ASP A 126 -6.89 -6.43 14.38
CA ASP A 126 -5.56 -6.45 13.76
C ASP A 126 -5.34 -7.71 12.94
N HIS A 127 -4.67 -7.55 11.80
CA HIS A 127 -4.32 -8.64 10.89
C HIS A 127 -2.88 -8.49 10.37
N TYR A 128 -1.94 -8.23 11.28
CA TYR A 128 -0.51 -8.17 10.95
C TYR A 128 0.05 -9.56 10.67
N TRP A 129 -0.19 -10.07 9.47
CA TRP A 129 0.12 -11.45 9.08
C TRP A 129 1.36 -11.56 8.17
N PHE A 130 1.94 -10.42 7.78
CA PHE A 130 3.13 -10.36 6.93
C PHE A 130 4.37 -9.90 7.71
N ILE A 131 5.48 -10.62 7.52
CA ILE A 131 6.80 -10.08 7.88
C ILE A 131 7.19 -8.96 6.91
N ARG A 132 8.24 -8.20 7.26
CA ARG A 132 8.84 -7.27 6.31
C ARG A 132 9.40 -8.03 5.09
N PRO A 133 9.16 -7.54 3.86
CA PRO A 133 9.65 -8.20 2.64
C PRO A 133 11.15 -7.95 2.38
N LEU A 134 11.89 -7.52 3.39
CA LEU A 134 13.29 -7.10 3.33
C LEU A 134 14.01 -7.51 4.65
N PRO A 135 15.29 -7.88 4.61
CA PRO A 135 16.05 -8.23 5.81
C PRO A 135 16.15 -7.06 6.82
N SER A 136 16.25 -7.38 8.11
CA SER A 136 16.37 -6.37 9.18
C SER A 136 17.63 -5.50 9.11
N GLY A 137 18.69 -5.96 8.45
CA GLY A 137 19.92 -5.17 8.23
C GLY A 137 19.85 -4.18 7.06
N THR A 138 18.66 -4.01 6.47
CA THR A 138 18.41 -3.13 5.32
C THR A 138 17.36 -2.09 5.69
N ARG A 139 17.05 -1.15 4.80
CA ARG A 139 15.95 -0.22 5.02
C ARG A 139 14.62 -0.94 4.81
N ASN A 140 14.02 -1.43 5.88
CA ASN A 140 12.76 -2.20 5.89
C ASN A 140 11.54 -1.38 6.37
N TYR A 141 11.63 -0.05 6.30
CA TYR A 141 10.55 0.91 6.53
C TYR A 141 10.28 1.73 5.27
N ALA A 142 9.02 2.14 5.10
CA ALA A 142 8.53 2.75 3.88
C ALA A 142 9.01 4.20 3.69
N LEU A 143 8.88 4.72 2.46
CA LEU A 143 9.00 6.13 2.13
C LEU A 143 7.84 6.92 2.74
N GLU A 144 8.16 7.83 3.65
CA GLU A 144 7.15 8.63 4.36
C GLU A 144 6.54 9.75 3.50
N TRP A 145 7.24 10.21 2.45
CA TRP A 145 6.77 11.31 1.58
C TRP A 145 5.92 10.85 0.38
N TYR A 146 5.76 9.54 0.20
CA TYR A 146 4.88 8.94 -0.81
C TYR A 146 4.17 7.72 -0.20
N PRO A 147 3.29 7.94 0.80
CA PRO A 147 2.58 6.87 1.49
C PRO A 147 1.42 6.35 0.64
N TYR A 148 0.88 5.19 1.03
CA TYR A 148 -0.31 4.61 0.42
C TYR A 148 -1.46 5.63 0.35
N GLY A 149 -2.15 5.65 -0.78
CA GLY A 149 -3.34 6.48 -1.03
C GLY A 149 -3.08 7.96 -1.26
N ASN A 150 -1.80 8.35 -1.40
CA ASN A 150 -1.36 9.71 -1.63
C ASN A 150 -0.58 9.83 -2.94
N ASP A 151 -0.46 11.05 -3.47
CA ASP A 151 0.58 11.41 -4.43
C ASP A 151 1.86 11.84 -3.68
N VAL A 152 2.82 12.45 -4.39
CA VAL A 152 4.06 12.93 -3.76
C VAL A 152 3.77 14.18 -2.96
N LEU A 153 4.05 14.09 -1.66
CA LEU A 153 3.70 15.12 -0.67
C LEU A 153 4.71 16.27 -0.58
N ILE A 154 5.75 16.25 -1.40
CA ILE A 154 6.78 17.29 -1.42
C ILE A 154 6.46 18.28 -2.55
N PRO A 155 6.13 19.55 -2.24
CA PRO A 155 5.65 20.52 -3.24
C PRO A 155 6.61 20.83 -4.39
N GLN A 156 7.91 20.53 -4.24
CA GLN A 156 8.91 20.76 -5.29
C GLN A 156 8.86 19.71 -6.41
N TYR A 157 8.10 18.62 -6.24
CA TYR A 157 7.99 17.55 -7.25
C TYR A 157 6.63 17.59 -7.94
N ALA A 158 6.61 17.22 -9.21
CA ALA A 158 5.35 17.03 -9.94
C ALA A 158 4.53 15.91 -9.28
N PRO A 159 3.20 16.02 -9.24
CA PRO A 159 2.35 14.98 -8.68
C PRO A 159 2.57 13.66 -9.42
N TYR A 160 2.75 12.60 -8.64
CA TYR A 160 2.80 11.23 -9.16
C TYR A 160 1.39 10.66 -9.19
N ARG A 161 1.25 9.43 -9.72
CA ARG A 161 0.03 8.65 -9.52
C ARG A 161 -0.23 8.44 -8.03
N ILE A 162 -1.48 8.21 -7.67
CA ILE A 162 -1.82 7.76 -6.31
C ILE A 162 -1.09 6.44 -6.03
N HIS A 163 -0.49 6.33 -4.84
CA HIS A 163 0.29 5.18 -4.45
C HIS A 163 -0.59 4.03 -3.97
N HIS A 164 -0.42 2.84 -4.54
CA HIS A 164 -1.22 1.65 -4.22
C HIS A 164 -0.48 0.62 -3.35
N GLY A 165 0.69 1.00 -2.79
CA GLY A 165 1.55 0.11 -2.03
C GLY A 165 2.39 0.86 -1.00
N LEU A 166 3.57 0.33 -0.72
CA LEU A 166 4.64 0.97 0.05
C LEU A 166 5.96 0.84 -0.71
N ASP A 167 6.77 1.89 -0.70
CA ASP A 167 8.07 1.91 -1.35
C ASP A 167 9.19 1.85 -0.31
N PHE A 168 10.14 0.93 -0.46
CA PHE A 168 11.26 0.70 0.45
C PHE A 168 12.60 0.91 -0.27
N PRO A 169 13.23 2.10 -0.16
CA PRO A 169 14.44 2.43 -0.89
C PRO A 169 15.62 1.61 -0.39
N ASN A 170 16.28 0.92 -1.30
CA ASN A 170 17.43 0.08 -1.00
C ASN A 170 18.34 0.03 -2.21
N ARG A 171 19.60 -0.40 -2.02
CA ARG A 171 20.54 -0.54 -3.12
C ARG A 171 20.11 -1.68 -4.05
N ASP A 172 20.48 -1.58 -5.32
CA ASP A 172 20.35 -2.67 -6.28
C ASP A 172 20.94 -3.96 -5.70
N GLY A 173 20.22 -5.08 -5.88
CA GLY A 173 20.59 -6.41 -5.40
C GLY A 173 20.24 -6.69 -3.94
N THR A 174 19.70 -5.72 -3.18
CA THR A 174 19.24 -5.98 -1.81
C THR A 174 18.18 -7.09 -1.81
N GLN A 175 18.27 -8.05 -0.90
CA GLN A 175 17.38 -9.22 -0.90
C GLN A 175 15.91 -8.82 -0.70
N VAL A 176 15.03 -9.36 -1.54
CA VAL A 176 13.57 -9.29 -1.41
C VAL A 176 13.06 -10.65 -0.94
N LEU A 177 12.28 -10.67 0.14
CA LEU A 177 11.83 -11.88 0.82
C LEU A 177 10.30 -12.04 0.71
N ALA A 178 9.82 -13.28 0.71
CA ALA A 178 8.40 -13.58 0.78
C ALA A 178 7.80 -13.15 2.12
N ALA A 179 6.82 -12.25 2.09
CA ALA A 179 6.18 -11.73 3.29
C ALA A 179 5.32 -12.79 4.04
N SER A 180 4.84 -13.80 3.31
CA SER A 180 4.19 -15.00 3.85
C SER A 180 4.31 -16.14 2.83
N SER A 181 4.03 -17.37 3.25
CA SER A 181 4.04 -18.55 2.38
C SER A 181 2.93 -18.47 1.32
N GLY A 182 3.16 -19.11 0.17
CA GLY A 182 2.19 -19.18 -0.90
C GLY A 182 2.77 -19.66 -2.23
N THR A 183 1.98 -19.55 -3.29
CA THR A 183 2.37 -19.91 -4.64
C THR A 183 2.63 -18.67 -5.49
N VAL A 184 3.74 -18.65 -6.22
CA VAL A 184 4.06 -17.59 -7.19
C VAL A 184 3.10 -17.69 -8.37
N VAL A 185 2.27 -16.67 -8.55
CA VAL A 185 1.29 -16.57 -9.66
C VAL A 185 1.74 -15.62 -10.77
N TRP A 186 2.83 -14.87 -10.54
CA TRP A 186 3.49 -14.04 -11.54
C TRP A 186 4.97 -13.89 -11.22
N ALA A 187 5.85 -13.96 -12.23
CA ALA A 187 7.27 -13.67 -12.13
C ALA A 187 7.77 -13.17 -13.50
N GLY A 188 8.04 -11.87 -13.62
CA GLY A 188 8.45 -11.26 -14.88
C GLY A 188 8.02 -9.81 -15.06
N PRO A 189 8.34 -9.19 -16.21
CA PRO A 189 7.92 -7.83 -16.55
C PRO A 189 6.39 -7.73 -16.52
N ARG A 190 5.84 -6.69 -15.89
CA ARG A 190 4.39 -6.54 -15.74
C ARG A 190 3.86 -5.28 -16.45
N PRO A 191 3.38 -5.41 -17.69
CA PRO A 191 2.78 -4.29 -18.40
C PRO A 191 1.48 -3.82 -17.72
N SER A 192 1.25 -2.52 -17.73
CA SER A 192 -0.01 -1.90 -17.32
C SER A 192 -1.12 -2.24 -18.31
N SER A 193 -2.28 -2.64 -17.79
CA SER A 193 -3.47 -2.90 -18.61
C SER A 193 -4.09 -1.64 -19.20
N ARG A 194 -3.73 -0.44 -18.72
CA ARG A 194 -4.32 0.83 -19.17
C ARG A 194 -3.68 1.39 -20.44
N ASP A 195 -2.37 1.29 -20.54
CA ASP A 195 -1.56 2.00 -21.53
C ASP A 195 -0.39 1.18 -22.07
N GLY A 196 -0.27 -0.09 -21.64
CA GLY A 196 0.83 -0.97 -22.03
C GLY A 196 2.16 -0.62 -21.36
N VAL A 197 2.23 0.44 -20.56
CA VAL A 197 3.47 0.90 -19.93
C VAL A 197 3.88 -0.04 -18.80
N ASN A 198 5.13 -0.49 -18.79
CA ASN A 198 5.67 -1.33 -17.73
C ASN A 198 6.03 -0.50 -16.47
N TYR A 199 5.02 0.02 -15.77
CA TYR A 199 5.26 0.83 -14.57
C TYR A 199 5.95 0.03 -13.46
N TYR A 200 5.54 -1.21 -13.22
CA TYR A 200 6.09 -2.03 -12.13
C TYR A 200 7.47 -2.63 -12.45
N GLY A 201 7.90 -2.64 -13.71
CA GLY A 201 9.11 -3.36 -14.09
C GLY A 201 8.95 -4.86 -13.91
N ASN A 202 10.04 -5.52 -13.51
CA ASN A 202 9.98 -6.91 -13.11
C ASN A 202 9.23 -7.02 -11.79
N THR A 203 8.27 -7.94 -11.77
CA THR A 203 7.33 -8.12 -10.68
C THR A 203 7.25 -9.58 -10.29
N ILE A 204 7.12 -9.85 -9.01
CA ILE A 204 6.69 -11.15 -8.46
C ILE A 204 5.36 -10.94 -7.78
N ILE A 205 4.42 -11.87 -7.95
CA ILE A 205 3.15 -11.88 -7.22
C ILE A 205 2.97 -13.25 -6.59
N ILE A 206 2.69 -13.28 -5.30
CA ILE A 206 2.40 -14.50 -4.54
C ILE A 206 0.91 -14.50 -4.21
N LYS A 207 0.23 -15.61 -4.48
CA LYS A 207 -1.07 -15.93 -3.88
C LYS A 207 -0.81 -16.73 -2.60
N HIS A 208 -1.33 -16.27 -1.48
CA HIS A 208 -1.11 -16.91 -0.19
C HIS A 208 -2.05 -18.10 0.05
N ASP A 209 -1.62 -19.04 0.89
CA ASP A 209 -2.35 -20.29 1.18
C ASP A 209 -3.54 -20.08 2.13
N TRP A 210 -3.73 -18.85 2.57
CA TRP A 210 -4.78 -18.43 3.49
C TRP A 210 -5.64 -17.35 2.84
N GLN A 211 -6.84 -17.21 3.38
CA GLN A 211 -7.83 -16.25 2.90
C GLN A 211 -8.18 -15.25 3.99
N TRP A 212 -8.42 -14.01 3.59
CA TRP A 212 -8.98 -12.99 4.46
C TRP A 212 -10.48 -12.91 4.22
N ARG A 213 -11.28 -13.24 5.25
CA ARG A 213 -12.75 -13.20 5.17
C ARG A 213 -13.34 -13.95 3.96
N GLY A 214 -12.73 -15.08 3.60
CA GLY A 214 -13.13 -15.91 2.46
C GLY A 214 -12.65 -15.40 1.09
N GLN A 215 -11.77 -14.40 1.07
CA GLN A 215 -11.17 -13.84 -0.13
C GLN A 215 -9.70 -14.20 -0.23
N ASP A 216 -9.23 -14.48 -1.45
CA ASP A 216 -7.82 -14.73 -1.72
C ASP A 216 -6.96 -13.51 -1.36
N VAL A 217 -5.75 -13.75 -0.87
CA VAL A 217 -4.80 -12.69 -0.54
C VAL A 217 -3.55 -12.81 -1.39
N TYR A 218 -3.09 -11.68 -1.91
CA TYR A 218 -1.90 -11.59 -2.73
C TYR A 218 -0.94 -10.54 -2.21
N THR A 219 0.35 -10.79 -2.39
CA THR A 219 1.41 -9.78 -2.26
C THR A 219 2.13 -9.57 -3.58
N LEU A 220 2.46 -8.32 -3.87
CA LEU A 220 3.20 -7.92 -5.06
C LEU A 220 4.55 -7.32 -4.66
N TYR A 221 5.60 -7.67 -5.40
CA TYR A 221 6.97 -7.22 -5.23
C TYR A 221 7.48 -6.70 -6.57
N ALA A 222 7.64 -5.40 -6.73
CA ALA A 222 7.98 -4.76 -8.01
C ALA A 222 9.35 -4.07 -8.01
N HIS A 223 9.73 -3.61 -9.21
CA HIS A 223 11.00 -2.98 -9.54
C HIS A 223 12.24 -3.87 -9.34
N THR A 224 12.09 -5.20 -9.36
CA THR A 224 13.20 -6.12 -9.10
C THR A 224 14.19 -6.19 -10.29
N ILE A 225 15.44 -6.58 -10.07
CA ILE A 225 16.44 -6.80 -11.15
C ILE A 225 16.73 -8.27 -11.41
N GLU A 226 16.76 -9.08 -10.37
CA GLU A 226 17.04 -10.52 -10.42
C GLU A 226 15.90 -11.25 -9.73
N MET A 227 15.39 -12.32 -10.34
CA MET A 227 14.33 -13.15 -9.77
C MET A 227 14.85 -14.57 -9.60
N PHE A 228 14.67 -15.10 -8.39
CA PHE A 228 15.12 -16.44 -7.97
C PHE A 228 13.97 -17.45 -7.90
N VAL A 229 12.80 -17.05 -8.40
CA VAL A 229 11.56 -17.85 -8.44
C VAL A 229 10.87 -17.67 -9.79
N GLN A 230 10.01 -18.62 -10.12
CA GLN A 230 9.18 -18.63 -11.32
C GLN A 230 7.71 -18.94 -11.00
N VAL A 231 6.81 -18.71 -11.95
CA VAL A 231 5.38 -19.03 -11.78
C VAL A 231 5.20 -20.52 -11.49
N GLY A 232 4.37 -20.82 -10.48
CA GLY A 232 4.11 -22.17 -10.01
C GLY A 232 4.98 -22.61 -8.84
N ASP A 233 6.07 -21.88 -8.53
CA ASP A 233 6.88 -22.18 -7.35
C ASP A 233 6.08 -21.93 -6.07
N TYR A 234 6.18 -22.87 -5.13
CA TYR A 234 5.75 -22.65 -3.76
C TYR A 234 6.90 -22.05 -2.96
N VAL A 235 6.63 -20.98 -2.23
CA VAL A 235 7.62 -20.27 -1.42
C VAL A 235 7.21 -20.24 0.04
N GLN A 236 8.18 -20.35 0.93
CA GLN A 236 7.96 -20.20 2.38
C GLN A 236 8.12 -18.74 2.79
N GLN A 237 7.45 -18.33 3.87
CA GLN A 237 7.70 -17.03 4.50
C GLN A 237 9.21 -16.83 4.77
N GLY A 238 9.72 -15.65 4.40
CA GLY A 238 11.14 -15.30 4.53
C GLY A 238 12.05 -15.86 3.43
N GLN A 239 11.53 -16.68 2.49
CA GLN A 239 12.31 -17.19 1.38
C GLN A 239 12.74 -16.05 0.44
N LEU A 240 13.99 -16.13 -0.05
CA LEU A 240 14.52 -15.20 -1.05
C LEU A 240 13.73 -15.33 -2.37
N LEU A 241 13.20 -14.20 -2.84
CA LEU A 241 12.43 -14.10 -4.08
C LEU A 241 13.24 -13.43 -5.19
N ALA A 242 13.91 -12.33 -4.86
CA ALA A 242 14.52 -11.44 -5.85
C ALA A 242 15.58 -10.51 -5.23
N GLY A 243 16.26 -9.75 -6.07
CA GLY A 243 17.02 -8.56 -5.69
C GLY A 243 16.23 -7.28 -6.02
N VAL A 244 16.24 -6.31 -5.08
CA VAL A 244 15.77 -4.94 -5.28
C VAL A 244 16.45 -4.35 -6.51
N GLY A 245 15.70 -3.59 -7.30
CA GLY A 245 16.21 -3.01 -8.51
C GLY A 245 15.59 -1.66 -8.84
N GLY A 246 15.86 -1.21 -10.06
CA GLY A 246 15.26 -0.01 -10.66
C GLY A 246 14.55 -0.28 -11.99
N THR A 247 13.96 -1.47 -12.18
CA THR A 247 13.26 -1.79 -13.45
C THR A 247 11.89 -1.11 -13.54
N GLY A 248 11.42 -0.86 -14.76
CA GLY A 248 10.15 -0.18 -15.00
C GLY A 248 10.26 1.34 -14.88
N PHE A 249 9.17 1.99 -14.44
CA PHE A 249 9.11 3.44 -14.30
C PHE A 249 9.39 3.85 -12.86
N THR A 250 10.65 4.16 -12.57
CA THR A 250 11.13 4.51 -11.23
C THR A 250 12.17 5.62 -11.27
N SER A 251 12.25 6.42 -10.19
CA SER A 251 13.27 7.44 -9.97
C SER A 251 14.60 6.85 -9.48
N GLY A 252 14.60 5.64 -8.91
CA GLY A 252 15.78 4.95 -8.41
C GLY A 252 15.48 3.60 -7.76
N PRO A 253 16.53 2.86 -7.33
CA PRO A 253 16.37 1.54 -6.73
C PRO A 253 15.51 1.54 -5.46
N HIS A 254 14.43 0.76 -5.48
CA HIS A 254 13.55 0.53 -4.32
C HIS A 254 12.69 -0.72 -4.53
N LEU A 255 12.16 -1.29 -3.45
CA LEU A 255 11.10 -2.30 -3.53
C LEU A 255 9.74 -1.61 -3.45
N HIS A 256 8.88 -1.82 -4.43
CA HIS A 256 7.46 -1.50 -4.31
C HIS A 256 6.69 -2.74 -3.86
N PHE A 257 5.95 -2.62 -2.76
CA PHE A 257 5.22 -3.71 -2.13
C PHE A 257 3.73 -3.40 -2.02
N GLU A 258 2.86 -4.33 -2.43
CA GLU A 258 1.42 -4.21 -2.26
C GLU A 258 0.82 -5.42 -1.55
N VAL A 259 -0.30 -5.19 -0.87
CA VAL A 259 -1.22 -6.22 -0.41
C VAL A 259 -2.52 -6.07 -1.19
N ARG A 260 -3.05 -7.18 -1.71
CA ARG A 260 -4.31 -7.22 -2.47
C ARG A 260 -5.24 -8.28 -1.93
N ILE A 261 -6.53 -7.97 -1.89
CA ILE A 261 -7.58 -8.84 -1.34
C ILE A 261 -8.63 -9.11 -2.42
N GLY A 262 -9.05 -10.38 -2.53
CA GLY A 262 -10.06 -10.87 -3.46
C GLY A 262 -9.52 -11.09 -4.86
N GLU A 263 -8.84 -10.10 -5.44
CA GLU A 263 -8.41 -10.16 -6.83
C GLU A 263 -6.96 -9.68 -7.01
N ASN A 264 -6.26 -10.27 -7.98
CA ASN A 264 -4.92 -9.82 -8.38
C ASN A 264 -4.99 -8.62 -9.35
N GLN A 265 -5.64 -7.53 -8.94
CA GLN A 265 -5.86 -6.33 -9.75
C GLN A 265 -5.28 -5.07 -9.12
N TYR A 266 -5.04 -4.05 -9.95
CA TYR A 266 -4.45 -2.77 -9.53
C TYR A 266 -5.27 -2.05 -8.44
N TYR A 267 -6.61 -2.07 -8.56
CA TYR A 267 -7.51 -1.41 -7.60
C TYR A 267 -7.92 -2.30 -6.42
N ALA A 268 -7.45 -3.55 -6.35
CA ALA A 268 -7.78 -4.47 -5.27
C ALA A 268 -6.85 -4.32 -4.05
N THR A 269 -6.09 -3.23 -3.95
CA THR A 269 -5.08 -3.05 -2.91
C THR A 269 -5.69 -2.66 -1.57
N ARG A 270 -4.99 -2.99 -0.49
CA ARG A 270 -5.20 -2.47 0.87
C ARG A 270 -3.92 -1.79 1.34
N ASN A 271 -4.03 -0.93 2.35
CA ASN A 271 -2.87 -0.27 2.92
C ASN A 271 -1.94 -1.31 3.61
N PRO A 272 -0.71 -1.55 3.12
CA PRO A 272 0.14 -2.61 3.67
C PRO A 272 0.56 -2.37 5.13
N HIS A 273 0.47 -1.14 5.65
CA HIS A 273 0.77 -0.86 7.06
C HIS A 273 -0.22 -1.51 8.05
N LEU A 274 -1.39 -1.98 7.61
CA LEU A 274 -2.32 -2.75 8.44
C LEU A 274 -2.01 -4.25 8.44
N TRP A 275 -1.13 -4.70 7.55
CA TRP A 275 -0.81 -6.12 7.34
C TRP A 275 0.62 -6.49 7.72
N LEU A 276 1.56 -5.53 7.63
CA LEU A 276 2.94 -5.70 8.05
C LEU A 276 3.07 -5.57 9.56
N ALA A 277 3.76 -6.51 10.21
CA ALA A 277 4.06 -6.37 11.62
C ALA A 277 4.78 -5.03 11.93
N PRO A 278 4.33 -4.30 12.95
CA PRO A 278 5.06 -3.14 13.43
C PRO A 278 6.38 -3.57 14.08
N PHE A 279 7.28 -2.62 14.28
CA PHE A 279 8.50 -2.86 15.04
C PHE A 279 8.22 -3.06 16.54
N GLU A 280 9.10 -3.75 17.26
CA GLU A 280 8.98 -3.90 18.71
C GLU A 280 8.95 -2.53 19.39
N GLY A 281 7.91 -2.29 20.21
CA GLY A 281 7.68 -0.99 20.86
C GLY A 281 6.99 0.05 19.97
N TRP A 282 6.58 -0.31 18.75
CA TRP A 282 5.94 0.58 17.77
C TRP A 282 4.53 0.08 17.45
N GLY A 283 3.66 0.94 16.94
CA GLY A 283 2.31 0.62 16.52
C GLY A 283 1.91 1.32 15.22
N THR A 284 0.68 1.07 14.80
CA THR A 284 0.06 1.74 13.64
C THR A 284 -1.01 2.70 14.13
N LEU A 285 -1.12 3.88 13.53
CA LEU A 285 -2.24 4.80 13.70
C LEU A 285 -3.10 4.75 12.44
N ALA A 286 -4.37 4.38 12.58
CA ALA A 286 -5.33 4.41 11.49
C ALA A 286 -6.54 5.25 11.91
N GLY A 287 -7.31 5.75 10.94
CA GLY A 287 -8.51 6.47 11.30
C GLY A 287 -9.42 6.88 10.16
N ARG A 288 -10.52 7.51 10.56
CA ARG A 288 -11.54 8.07 9.67
C ARG A 288 -11.62 9.56 9.90
N PHE A 289 -11.44 10.33 8.85
CA PHE A 289 -11.86 11.72 8.82
C PHE A 289 -13.15 11.83 8.02
N VAL A 290 -14.24 12.16 8.69
CA VAL A 290 -15.59 12.14 8.13
C VAL A 290 -16.30 13.48 8.31
N ASP A 291 -17.22 13.76 7.40
CA ASP A 291 -18.09 14.93 7.46
C ASP A 291 -19.23 14.73 8.49
N SER A 292 -20.10 15.72 8.62
CA SER A 292 -21.22 15.69 9.58
C SER A 292 -22.23 14.56 9.34
N ARG A 293 -22.21 13.93 8.16
CA ARG A 293 -23.05 12.78 7.79
C ARG A 293 -22.33 11.44 7.98
N GLY A 294 -21.04 11.46 8.32
CA GLY A 294 -20.21 10.26 8.41
C GLY A 294 -19.55 9.85 7.09
N GLU A 295 -19.64 10.67 6.05
CA GLU A 295 -18.99 10.41 4.75
C GLU A 295 -17.52 10.82 4.76
N PHE A 296 -16.65 10.09 4.07
CA PHE A 296 -15.22 10.41 4.07
C PHE A 296 -14.90 11.78 3.48
N ILE A 297 -14.05 12.51 4.20
CA ILE A 297 -13.36 13.69 3.68
C ILE A 297 -12.07 13.19 3.03
N SER A 298 -11.96 13.38 1.71
CA SER A 298 -10.80 12.96 0.92
C SER A 298 -9.85 14.13 0.65
N GLY A 299 -8.54 13.87 0.60
CA GLY A 299 -7.53 14.90 0.31
C GLY A 299 -7.29 15.97 1.40
N ALA A 300 -7.80 15.76 2.61
CA ALA A 300 -7.43 16.58 3.77
C ALA A 300 -5.99 16.32 4.17
N ASP A 301 -5.25 17.39 4.49
CA ASP A 301 -3.91 17.31 5.02
C ASP A 301 -3.94 16.72 6.43
N LEU A 302 -2.99 15.82 6.70
CA LEU A 302 -2.81 15.13 7.97
C LEU A 302 -1.37 15.34 8.44
N VAL A 303 -1.22 15.90 9.64
CA VAL A 303 0.07 16.04 10.33
C VAL A 303 0.03 15.30 11.66
N VAL A 304 0.99 14.41 11.88
CA VAL A 304 1.15 13.67 13.13
C VAL A 304 2.44 14.10 13.80
N THR A 305 2.32 14.80 14.92
CA THR A 305 3.44 15.37 15.66
C THR A 305 3.62 14.65 17.00
N PRO A 306 4.80 14.08 17.30
CA PRO A 306 5.07 13.51 18.62
C PRO A 306 5.02 14.59 19.70
N LEU A 307 4.35 14.31 20.82
CA LEU A 307 4.25 15.23 21.97
C LEU A 307 5.38 15.06 22.97
N ARG A 308 6.18 13.99 22.84
CA ARG A 308 7.36 13.73 23.65
C ARG A 308 8.52 13.28 22.77
N VAL A 309 9.72 13.59 23.23
CA VAL A 309 10.98 13.30 22.54
C VAL A 309 11.64 12.13 23.27
N GLU A 310 11.32 10.89 22.88
CA GLU A 310 11.84 9.70 23.57
C GLU A 310 12.56 8.71 22.63
N VAL A 311 12.15 8.56 21.36
CA VAL A 311 12.77 7.57 20.43
C VAL A 311 12.86 8.09 18.99
N ASP A 312 11.76 8.58 18.44
CA ASP A 312 11.70 9.20 17.12
C ASP A 312 10.76 10.40 17.20
N THR A 313 11.29 11.58 16.85
CA THR A 313 10.59 12.87 16.91
C THR A 313 10.11 13.37 15.56
N SER A 314 10.27 12.56 14.53
CA SER A 314 9.91 12.96 13.19
C SER A 314 8.40 13.18 13.07
N ILE A 315 8.05 14.23 12.35
CA ILE A 315 6.68 14.60 12.05
C ILE A 315 6.28 13.82 10.81
N ARG A 316 5.17 13.09 10.88
CA ARG A 316 4.59 12.43 9.71
C ARG A 316 3.60 13.38 9.06
N VAL A 317 3.69 13.48 7.74
CA VAL A 317 2.77 14.28 6.93
C VAL A 317 2.22 13.37 5.85
N GLN A 318 0.90 13.39 5.69
CA GLN A 318 0.21 12.75 4.58
C GLN A 318 -1.13 13.43 4.34
N LYS A 319 -1.94 12.89 3.46
CA LYS A 319 -3.34 13.23 3.30
C LYS A 319 -4.22 12.03 3.60
N THR A 320 -5.48 12.30 3.90
CA THR A 320 -6.53 11.29 3.78
C THR A 320 -6.64 10.85 2.33
N TYR A 321 -6.92 9.57 2.09
CA TYR A 321 -7.01 8.95 0.77
C TYR A 321 -7.72 9.85 -0.24
N GLU A 322 -6.99 10.28 -1.28
CA GLU A 322 -7.51 11.22 -2.27
C GLU A 322 -8.45 10.53 -3.26
N ASP A 323 -8.11 9.30 -3.65
CA ASP A 323 -8.84 8.54 -4.66
C ASP A 323 -9.90 7.63 -4.03
N ARG A 324 -11.16 7.87 -4.39
CA ARG A 324 -12.31 7.06 -3.95
C ARG A 324 -12.30 5.62 -4.44
N ARG A 325 -11.40 5.28 -5.37
CA ARG A 325 -11.19 3.90 -5.83
C ARG A 325 -10.26 3.10 -4.91
N LEU A 326 -9.58 3.77 -3.96
CA LEU A 326 -8.87 3.08 -2.89
C LEU A 326 -9.91 2.41 -2.00
N ILE A 327 -9.61 1.19 -1.58
CA ILE A 327 -10.53 0.38 -0.80
C ILE A 327 -10.00 0.36 0.64
N PRO A 328 -10.75 0.94 1.60
CA PRO A 328 -10.47 0.81 3.02
C PRO A 328 -10.44 -0.65 3.47
N ASP A 329 -9.77 -0.92 4.59
CA ASP A 329 -9.89 -2.20 5.27
C ASP A 329 -11.34 -2.48 5.70
N GLU A 330 -11.78 -3.75 5.67
CA GLU A 330 -13.18 -4.10 5.94
C GLU A 330 -13.56 -4.03 7.43
N LEU A 331 -12.60 -3.95 8.34
CA LEU A 331 -12.83 -3.82 9.78
C LEU A 331 -12.61 -2.36 10.21
N TRP A 332 -11.45 -1.81 9.84
CA TRP A 332 -11.08 -0.45 10.21
C TRP A 332 -11.84 0.59 9.39
N ASN A 333 -12.19 0.30 8.14
CA ASN A 333 -12.86 1.22 7.22
C ASN A 333 -12.24 2.63 7.28
N GLU A 334 -10.92 2.69 7.16
CA GLU A 334 -10.10 3.87 7.34
C GLU A 334 -9.95 4.67 6.05
N ASN A 335 -9.68 5.98 6.17
CA ASN A 335 -9.25 6.80 5.04
C ASN A 335 -7.87 7.42 5.27
N PHE A 336 -7.14 6.97 6.29
CA PHE A 336 -5.71 7.21 6.46
C PHE A 336 -5.09 6.15 7.38
N VAL A 337 -3.81 5.85 7.13
CA VAL A 337 -2.97 5.03 8.02
C VAL A 337 -1.57 5.62 8.04
N VAL A 338 -1.00 5.73 9.24
CA VAL A 338 0.41 6.02 9.50
C VAL A 338 0.98 4.82 10.24
N GLY A 339 1.72 3.98 9.53
CA GLY A 339 2.42 2.86 10.15
C GLY A 339 3.72 3.31 10.82
N ASP A 340 4.34 2.37 11.54
CA ASP A 340 5.66 2.55 12.13
C ASP A 340 5.77 3.86 12.94
N LEU A 341 4.91 4.00 13.93
CA LEU A 341 5.01 5.02 14.96
C LEU A 341 5.53 4.40 16.27
N PRO A 342 6.58 4.94 16.91
CA PRO A 342 6.92 4.54 18.27
C PRO A 342 5.71 4.66 19.20
N ALA A 343 5.65 3.83 20.23
CA ALA A 343 4.64 4.00 21.27
C ALA A 343 4.79 5.37 21.93
N GLY A 344 3.68 6.10 22.08
CA GLY A 344 3.74 7.45 22.61
C GLY A 344 2.48 8.27 22.36
N ARG A 345 2.52 9.53 22.77
CA ARG A 345 1.44 10.49 22.56
C ARG A 345 1.74 11.37 21.37
N TYR A 346 0.76 11.53 20.51
CA TYR A 346 0.87 12.32 19.29
C TYR A 346 -0.26 13.33 19.20
N ARG A 347 0.06 14.51 18.68
CA ARG A 347 -0.93 15.45 18.17
C ARG A 347 -1.22 15.09 16.72
N LEU A 348 -2.48 14.81 16.46
CA LEU A 348 -3.06 14.64 15.13
C LEU A 348 -3.68 15.98 14.72
N GLU A 349 -3.27 16.54 13.59
CA GLU A 349 -3.90 17.71 12.98
C GLU A 349 -4.41 17.36 11.58
N LEU A 350 -5.71 17.52 11.36
CA LEU A 350 -6.36 17.31 10.08
C LEU A 350 -6.89 18.65 9.57
N SER A 351 -6.49 19.07 8.38
CA SER A 351 -6.94 20.33 7.79
C SER A 351 -7.42 20.19 6.36
N ILE A 352 -8.41 20.99 5.99
CA ILE A 352 -9.00 20.98 4.66
C ILE A 352 -9.54 22.37 4.34
N THR A 353 -9.36 22.80 3.09
CA THR A 353 -10.03 23.98 2.53
C THR A 353 -11.15 23.49 1.62
N THR A 354 -12.39 23.81 1.95
CA THR A 354 -13.54 23.40 1.16
C THR A 354 -13.73 24.32 -0.03
N THR A 355 -14.18 23.77 -1.16
CA THR A 355 -14.28 24.52 -2.43
C THR A 355 -15.58 25.28 -2.58
N ASP A 356 -16.62 24.92 -1.82
CA ASP A 356 -17.95 25.53 -1.85
C ASP A 356 -17.98 26.91 -1.20
N ASP A 357 -17.34 27.08 -0.05
CA ASP A 357 -17.27 28.34 0.70
C ASP A 357 -15.86 28.92 0.84
N GLY A 358 -14.82 28.19 0.42
CA GLY A 358 -13.43 28.61 0.50
C GLY A 358 -12.84 28.61 1.92
N LEU A 359 -13.55 28.05 2.91
CA LEU A 359 -13.12 28.10 4.30
C LEU A 359 -12.10 27.01 4.63
N ALA A 360 -10.97 27.42 5.21
CA ALA A 360 -10.00 26.53 5.81
C ALA A 360 -10.50 26.07 7.19
N ARG A 361 -10.50 24.75 7.41
CA ARG A 361 -10.90 24.10 8.67
C ARG A 361 -9.76 23.23 9.17
N SER A 362 -9.58 23.18 10.48
CA SER A 362 -8.57 22.34 11.13
C SER A 362 -9.13 21.68 12.38
N TYR A 363 -8.81 20.41 12.57
CA TYR A 363 -9.24 19.58 13.67
C TYR A 363 -8.02 18.97 14.35
N THR A 364 -7.86 19.23 15.64
CA THR A 364 -6.73 18.72 16.42
C THR A 364 -7.20 17.68 17.44
N ASN A 365 -6.53 16.54 17.48
CA ASN A 365 -6.74 15.50 18.48
C ASN A 365 -5.41 15.09 19.11
N VAL A 366 -5.47 14.57 20.34
CA VAL A 366 -4.32 13.89 20.95
C VAL A 366 -4.64 12.40 20.98
N VAL A 367 -3.73 11.61 20.41
CA VAL A 367 -3.87 10.15 20.32
C VAL A 367 -2.71 9.47 21.05
N ASP A 368 -3.02 8.35 21.68
CA ASP A 368 -2.06 7.47 22.34
C ASP A 368 -1.80 6.25 21.44
N VAL A 369 -0.60 6.16 20.86
CA VAL A 369 -0.16 5.02 20.07
C VAL A 369 0.41 3.97 21.02
N ARG A 370 -0.24 2.81 21.10
CA ARG A 370 0.22 1.64 21.84
C ARG A 370 0.99 0.70 20.92
N PRO A 371 2.04 0.03 21.44
CA PRO A 371 2.88 -0.85 20.64
C PRO A 371 2.13 -2.13 20.24
N GLY A 372 2.52 -2.70 19.10
CA GLY A 372 2.07 -4.00 18.59
C GLY A 372 0.61 -4.06 18.14
N ARG A 373 -0.05 -2.90 17.97
CA ARG A 373 -1.46 -2.84 17.58
C ARG A 373 -1.78 -1.67 16.66
N THR A 374 -2.91 -1.77 15.96
CA THR A 374 -3.54 -0.60 15.34
C THR A 374 -4.26 0.20 16.42
N ASN A 375 -4.00 1.50 16.42
CA ASN A 375 -4.65 2.51 17.26
C ASN A 375 -5.56 3.31 16.35
N PHE A 376 -6.84 3.37 16.70
CA PHE A 376 -7.85 3.89 15.80
C PHE A 376 -8.48 5.18 16.31
N VAL A 377 -8.68 6.15 15.42
CA VAL A 377 -9.34 7.42 15.73
C VAL A 377 -10.39 7.76 14.68
N ILE A 378 -11.52 8.29 15.12
CA ILE A 378 -12.53 8.88 14.25
C ILE A 378 -12.57 10.37 14.56
N VAL A 379 -12.34 11.18 13.53
CA VAL A 379 -12.47 12.62 13.59
C VAL A 379 -13.68 13.00 12.75
N GLN A 380 -14.70 13.54 13.41
CA GLN A 380 -15.93 13.96 12.76
C GLN A 380 -15.97 15.48 12.66
N ALA A 381 -16.14 15.97 11.44
CA ALA A 381 -16.32 17.37 11.15
C ALA A 381 -17.79 17.80 11.32
N ASP A 382 -17.97 19.10 11.50
CA ASP A 382 -19.26 19.78 11.71
C ASP A 382 -19.88 20.36 10.42
N PHE A 383 -19.27 20.07 9.27
CA PHE A 383 -19.74 20.50 7.95
C PHE A 383 -20.00 19.33 7.02
N VAL A 384 -20.70 19.57 5.92
CA VAL A 384 -20.94 18.60 4.85
C VAL A 384 -19.84 18.74 3.81
N PHE A 385 -19.10 17.67 3.53
CA PHE A 385 -18.02 17.73 2.56
C PHE A 385 -18.55 17.61 1.12
N VAL A 386 -18.20 18.60 0.30
CA VAL A 386 -18.43 18.61 -1.14
C VAL A 386 -17.07 18.37 -1.82
N PRO A 387 -16.86 17.21 -2.45
CA PRO A 387 -15.59 16.90 -3.10
C PRO A 387 -15.35 17.84 -4.27
N THR A 388 -14.11 18.29 -4.42
CA THR A 388 -13.68 18.96 -5.64
C THR A 388 -13.85 17.99 -6.82
N PRO A 389 -14.58 18.34 -7.90
CA PRO A 389 -14.65 17.49 -9.08
C PRO A 389 -13.24 17.27 -9.62
N THR A 390 -12.87 16.02 -9.90
CA THR A 390 -11.66 15.76 -10.69
C THR A 390 -11.86 16.44 -12.04
N PRO A 391 -11.00 17.38 -12.46
CA PRO A 391 -11.14 17.99 -13.78
C PRO A 391 -11.12 16.87 -14.83
N LEU A 392 -12.00 16.97 -15.82
CA LEU A 392 -11.93 16.09 -16.99
C LEU A 392 -10.50 16.15 -17.55
N PRO A 393 -9.91 15.02 -17.97
CA PRO A 393 -8.62 15.06 -18.63
C PRO A 393 -8.69 16.07 -19.76
N SER A 394 -7.76 17.04 -19.79
CA SER A 394 -7.67 17.99 -20.89
C SER A 394 -7.68 17.20 -22.20
N PRO A 395 -8.55 17.54 -23.18
CA PRO A 395 -8.54 16.85 -24.45
C PRO A 395 -7.12 16.92 -25.00
N THR A 396 -6.53 15.77 -25.29
CA THR A 396 -5.27 15.70 -26.03
C THR A 396 -5.49 16.50 -27.30
N ILE A 397 -4.81 17.64 -27.41
CA ILE A 397 -4.74 18.36 -28.67
C ILE A 397 -4.05 17.40 -29.62
N THR A 398 -4.87 16.72 -30.44
CA THR A 398 -4.37 15.94 -31.56
C THR A 398 -3.92 16.99 -32.56
N GLY A 399 -2.67 17.41 -32.46
CA GLY A 399 -2.05 18.22 -33.48
C GLY A 399 -2.13 17.41 -34.77
N THR A 400 -2.98 17.82 -35.69
CA THR A 400 -2.99 17.30 -37.05
C THR A 400 -1.63 17.66 -37.64
N LEU A 401 -0.70 16.69 -37.66
CA LEU A 401 0.49 16.77 -38.49
C LEU A 401 0.01 16.78 -39.94
N SER A 402 -0.16 17.97 -40.51
CA SER A 402 -0.30 18.16 -41.94
C SER A 402 1.04 17.81 -42.58
N ILE A 403 1.18 16.57 -43.02
CA ILE A 403 2.30 16.12 -43.85
C ILE A 403 2.06 16.70 -45.25
N SER A 404 2.78 17.77 -45.61
CA SER A 404 2.92 18.19 -47.00
C SER A 404 3.88 17.26 -47.72
N ASN A 405 3.36 16.24 -48.40
CA ASN A 405 4.14 15.39 -49.28
C ASN A 405 4.50 16.15 -50.57
N THR A 406 5.69 16.72 -50.64
CA THR A 406 6.33 17.05 -51.93
C THR A 406 7.46 16.07 -52.18
N ASN A 407 7.12 14.94 -52.81
CA ASN A 407 8.07 14.10 -53.55
C ASN A 407 7.28 13.25 -54.55
N THR A 408 6.91 13.87 -55.67
CA THR A 408 6.55 13.14 -56.89
C THR A 408 7.83 12.84 -57.66
N LEU A 409 8.29 11.60 -57.59
CA LEU A 409 9.21 11.06 -58.58
C LEU A 409 8.40 10.69 -59.83
N ASN A 410 8.91 11.15 -60.97
CA ASN A 410 8.38 11.02 -62.32
C ASN A 410 8.08 9.57 -62.73
N GLU A 411 6.89 9.37 -63.30
CA GLU A 411 6.71 8.46 -64.44
C GLU A 411 6.46 9.28 -65.72
N SER A 412 7.04 8.76 -66.79
CA SER A 412 7.29 9.35 -68.10
C SER A 412 6.06 9.68 -68.94
N VAL A 413 6.06 10.85 -69.60
CA VAL A 413 5.57 11.02 -70.97
C VAL A 413 6.50 11.97 -71.71
N GLY A 414 6.97 11.55 -72.89
CA GLY A 414 8.05 12.19 -73.64
C GLY A 414 7.70 13.55 -74.25
N SER A 415 8.73 14.33 -74.57
CA SER A 415 9.27 14.43 -75.94
C SER A 415 10.08 15.73 -76.15
N PHE A 416 11.16 15.58 -76.93
CA PHE A 416 11.82 16.57 -77.79
C PHE A 416 12.80 17.63 -77.23
N VAL A 417 14.07 17.44 -77.66
CA VAL A 417 15.06 18.42 -78.20
C VAL A 417 16.13 19.01 -77.25
N THR A 418 17.35 18.48 -77.42
CA THR A 418 18.70 19.07 -77.19
C THR A 418 19.02 20.28 -78.10
N PRO A 419 20.15 21.02 -77.98
CA PRO A 419 21.16 21.15 -76.90
C PRO A 419 21.60 22.63 -76.67
N THR A 420 22.80 22.82 -76.08
CA THR A 420 23.67 24.02 -75.96
C THR A 420 23.52 24.80 -74.65
N ALA A 421 24.56 25.27 -73.96
CA ALA A 421 26.02 25.13 -74.02
C ALA A 421 26.58 25.58 -72.65
N GLU A 422 27.73 25.04 -72.25
CA GLU A 422 28.67 25.67 -71.29
C GLU A 422 29.12 27.06 -71.81
N PRO A 423 29.64 28.00 -70.98
CA PRO A 423 30.87 27.78 -70.20
C PRO A 423 31.03 28.55 -68.86
N SER A 424 32.14 28.21 -68.16
CA SER A 424 33.07 29.09 -67.39
C SER A 424 32.49 29.97 -66.25
N GLU A 425 33.14 30.32 -65.15
CA GLU A 425 34.52 30.37 -64.66
C GLU A 425 34.36 30.79 -63.17
N GLN A 426 35.10 30.18 -62.25
CA GLN A 426 36.18 30.80 -61.46
C GLN A 426 35.83 31.90 -60.43
N GLU A 427 36.44 31.68 -59.25
CA GLU A 427 36.91 32.63 -58.22
C GLU A 427 35.85 33.43 -57.44
N GLY A 428 35.99 33.67 -56.13
CA GLY A 428 37.10 33.43 -55.22
C GLY A 428 36.71 33.84 -53.78
N ASP A 429 37.66 33.56 -52.88
CA ASP A 429 37.77 33.81 -51.43
C ASP A 429 36.92 32.99 -50.44
#